data_AF-A0A8T5N197-F1
#
_entry.id   AF-A0A8T5N197-F1
#
_cell.length_a   1.000
_cell.length_b   1.000
_cell.length_c   1.000
_cell.angle_alpha   90.00
_cell.angle_beta   90.00
_cell.angle_gamma   90.00
#
_symmetry.space_group_name_H-M   'P 1'
#
loop_
_entity.id
_entity.type
_entity.pdbx_description
1 polymer ?
#
loop_
_entity_poly.entity_id
_entity_poly.type
_entity_poly.pdbx_seq_one_letter_code
_entity_poly.pdbx_strand_id
1 'polypeptide(L)'
;MIIGITGTLGAGKGTIVDFLKHTGFKHYSVREFLTDEIKKRGLPVNRDNMVIVANQLREINSPSYIIEALYEQAQEQGGNAVIESIRTPGEAHKIKELGGYLIAVDADSKTRYSRILIRQTETDNVSYEEFMENEKREMFSTDPNKQNLSECIDMADYIIYNNKTFEELNKKIREIYQDIVDKIDEKRFQPMEQIEKKAETIKAIIETIRPLWEEYFMKITSVVAERSTCLRHNVGAIIVKNKRIIATGYNGAVKGQEDCLNLGCRKNELNLESGFGSEECRAVHAEQNAIIQAALHGINTEGATLYCTTIPCRMCAKEIVNAGIKEVITYSDYAGAKGSIEFLEKCGVKFKKIQRPKDEIKFKD
;
A
#
# COMPACT_ATOMS: atom_id res chain seq x y z
N MET A 1 -6.27 -8.60 -10.81
CA MET A 1 -7.69 -8.92 -10.59
C MET A 1 -7.93 -10.38 -10.91
N ILE A 2 -8.78 -11.07 -10.16
CA ILE A 2 -9.16 -12.47 -10.39
C ILE A 2 -10.68 -12.51 -10.63
N ILE A 3 -11.11 -13.20 -11.68
CA ILE A 3 -12.52 -13.50 -11.93
C ILE A 3 -12.69 -15.01 -12.01
N GLY A 4 -13.51 -15.57 -11.12
CA GLY A 4 -13.98 -16.94 -11.22
C GLY A 4 -15.24 -17.03 -12.08
N ILE A 5 -15.35 -18.08 -12.89
CA ILE A 5 -16.57 -18.37 -13.67
C ILE A 5 -17.14 -19.73 -13.27
N THR A 6 -18.39 -19.72 -12.84
CA THR A 6 -19.23 -20.91 -12.61
C THR A 6 -20.48 -20.86 -13.50
N GLY A 7 -21.24 -21.95 -13.55
CA GLY A 7 -22.49 -21.98 -14.30
C GLY A 7 -22.74 -23.28 -15.07
N THR A 8 -23.99 -23.49 -15.47
CA THR A 8 -24.44 -24.74 -16.11
C THR A 8 -23.76 -25.00 -17.45
N LEU A 9 -23.75 -26.26 -17.87
CA LEU A 9 -23.19 -26.65 -19.17
C LEU A 9 -23.98 -26.01 -20.31
N GLY A 10 -23.30 -25.47 -21.33
CA GLY A 10 -23.94 -24.79 -22.46
C GLY A 10 -24.43 -23.36 -22.18
N ALA A 11 -24.23 -22.82 -20.98
CA ALA A 11 -24.74 -21.50 -20.60
C ALA A 11 -23.99 -20.30 -21.20
N GLY A 12 -22.80 -20.49 -21.78
CA GLY A 12 -22.03 -19.41 -22.41
C GLY A 12 -20.79 -18.93 -21.64
N LYS A 13 -20.27 -19.73 -20.69
CA LYS A 13 -19.01 -19.45 -19.96
C LYS A 13 -17.85 -19.07 -20.89
N GLY A 14 -17.68 -19.81 -21.98
CA GLY A 14 -16.63 -19.55 -22.97
C GLY A 14 -16.68 -18.13 -23.55
N THR A 15 -17.88 -17.61 -23.82
CA THR A 15 -18.04 -16.23 -24.32
C THR A 15 -17.57 -15.18 -23.30
N ILE A 16 -17.78 -15.43 -22.00
CA ILE A 16 -17.29 -14.56 -20.92
C ILE A 16 -15.76 -14.61 -20.87
N VAL A 17 -15.18 -15.81 -20.92
CA VAL A 17 -13.73 -16.01 -20.97
C VAL A 17 -13.12 -15.28 -22.17
N ASP A 18 -13.70 -15.46 -23.36
CA ASP A 18 -13.21 -14.83 -24.59
C ASP A 18 -13.25 -13.31 -24.48
N PHE A 19 -14.35 -12.73 -23.97
CA PHE A 19 -14.42 -11.29 -23.71
C PHE A 19 -13.30 -10.82 -22.78
N LEU A 20 -13.09 -11.49 -21.64
CA LEU A 20 -12.07 -11.11 -20.66
C LEU A 20 -10.64 -11.25 -21.22
N LYS A 21 -10.38 -12.25 -22.07
CA LYS A 21 -9.09 -12.38 -22.75
C LYS A 21 -8.79 -11.16 -23.63
N HIS A 22 -9.80 -10.61 -24.33
CA HIS A 22 -9.64 -9.39 -25.12
C HIS A 22 -9.39 -8.14 -24.25
N THR A 23 -9.78 -8.16 -22.97
CA THR A 23 -9.46 -7.08 -22.02
C THR A 23 -8.12 -7.28 -21.29
N GLY A 24 -7.36 -8.32 -21.66
CA GLY A 24 -6.02 -8.59 -21.13
C GLY A 24 -5.96 -9.61 -19.99
N PHE A 25 -7.05 -10.32 -19.71
CA PHE A 25 -6.99 -11.45 -18.77
C PHE A 25 -6.29 -12.67 -19.37
N LYS A 26 -5.55 -13.37 -18.53
CA LYS A 26 -5.05 -14.71 -18.83
C LYS A 26 -6.07 -15.75 -18.35
N HIS A 27 -6.34 -16.74 -19.20
CA HIS A 27 -7.32 -17.79 -18.92
C HIS A 27 -6.64 -19.01 -18.32
N TYR A 28 -7.20 -19.50 -17.22
CA TYR A 28 -6.80 -20.71 -16.53
C TYR A 28 -8.02 -21.63 -16.43
N SER A 29 -7.96 -22.80 -17.06
CA SER A 29 -9.08 -23.76 -17.07
C SER A 29 -8.85 -24.88 -16.06
N VAL A 30 -9.80 -25.10 -15.17
CA VAL A 30 -9.81 -26.27 -14.27
C VAL A 30 -9.79 -27.57 -15.08
N ARG A 31 -10.47 -27.60 -16.24
CA ARG A 31 -10.48 -28.79 -17.11
C ARG A 31 -9.11 -29.06 -17.71
N GLU A 32 -8.39 -28.03 -18.14
CA GLU A 32 -7.04 -28.18 -18.70
C GLU A 32 -6.06 -28.65 -17.62
N PHE A 33 -6.12 -28.05 -16.43
CA PHE A 33 -5.34 -28.48 -15.27
C PHE A 33 -5.55 -29.97 -14.94
N LEU A 34 -6.80 -30.41 -14.88
CA LEU A 34 -7.12 -31.82 -14.62
C LEU A 34 -6.70 -32.73 -15.78
N THR A 35 -6.79 -32.26 -17.02
CA THR A 35 -6.31 -33.01 -18.20
C THR A 35 -4.82 -33.29 -18.09
N ASP A 36 -4.03 -32.29 -17.72
CA ASP A 36 -2.59 -32.42 -17.57
C ASP A 36 -2.23 -33.33 -16.39
N GLU A 37 -2.95 -33.23 -15.29
CA GLU A 37 -2.77 -34.13 -14.14
C GLU A 37 -3.10 -35.59 -14.48
N ILE A 38 -4.19 -35.84 -15.22
CA ILE A 38 -4.57 -37.17 -15.71
C ILE A 38 -3.47 -37.75 -16.60
N LYS A 39 -2.95 -36.95 -17.53
CA LYS A 39 -1.84 -37.36 -18.41
C LYS A 39 -0.57 -37.67 -17.63
N LYS A 40 -0.22 -36.86 -16.61
CA LYS A 40 0.91 -37.13 -15.71
C LYS A 40 0.78 -38.46 -14.97
N ARG A 41 -0.45 -38.86 -14.65
CA ARG A 41 -0.77 -40.15 -14.02
C ARG A 41 -0.87 -41.32 -15.00
N GLY A 42 -0.67 -41.09 -16.30
CA GLY A 42 -0.78 -42.13 -17.34
C GLY A 42 -2.20 -42.65 -17.55
N LEU A 43 -3.22 -41.90 -17.15
CA LEU A 43 -4.62 -42.29 -17.27
C LEU A 43 -5.24 -41.74 -18.58
N PRO A 44 -6.24 -42.42 -19.16
CA PRO A 44 -6.95 -41.89 -20.33
C PRO A 44 -7.79 -40.67 -19.95
N VAL A 45 -7.75 -39.63 -20.80
CA VAL A 45 -8.53 -38.39 -20.58
C VAL A 45 -10.00 -38.64 -20.94
N ASN A 46 -10.82 -38.89 -19.92
CA ASN A 46 -12.26 -39.09 -20.04
C ASN A 46 -13.00 -38.48 -18.83
N ARG A 47 -14.33 -38.43 -18.87
CA ARG A 47 -15.15 -37.79 -17.83
C ARG A 47 -15.02 -38.47 -16.47
N ASP A 48 -14.94 -39.80 -16.43
CA ASP A 48 -14.84 -40.55 -15.18
C ASP A 48 -13.52 -40.25 -14.47
N ASN A 49 -12.41 -40.28 -15.20
CA ASN A 49 -11.09 -39.96 -14.66
C ASN A 49 -10.98 -38.48 -14.24
N MET A 50 -11.66 -37.56 -14.92
CA MET A 50 -11.75 -36.16 -14.48
C MET A 50 -12.39 -36.04 -13.09
N VAL A 51 -13.50 -36.73 -12.85
CA VAL A 51 -14.17 -36.71 -11.55
C VAL A 51 -13.29 -37.38 -10.48
N ILE A 52 -12.71 -38.54 -10.78
CA ILE A 52 -11.85 -39.29 -9.85
C ILE A 52 -10.63 -38.46 -9.44
N VAL A 53 -9.88 -37.94 -10.42
CA VAL A 53 -8.66 -37.17 -10.14
C VAL A 53 -8.99 -35.88 -9.40
N ALA A 54 -10.06 -35.17 -9.78
CA ALA A 54 -10.47 -33.96 -9.07
C ALA A 54 -10.81 -34.23 -7.60
N ASN A 55 -11.59 -35.28 -7.32
CA ASN A 55 -11.95 -35.63 -5.95
C ASN A 55 -10.73 -36.05 -5.13
N GLN A 56 -9.83 -36.87 -5.71
CA GLN A 56 -8.58 -37.28 -5.06
C GLN A 56 -7.68 -36.09 -4.71
N LEU A 57 -7.52 -35.14 -5.64
CA LEU A 57 -6.73 -33.94 -5.39
C LEU A 57 -7.29 -33.12 -4.23
N ARG A 58 -8.62 -33.03 -4.13
CA ARG A 58 -9.29 -32.32 -3.04
C ARG A 58 -9.17 -33.04 -1.71
N GLU A 59 -9.31 -34.37 -1.71
CA GLU A 59 -9.22 -35.21 -0.51
C GLU A 59 -7.81 -35.22 0.07
N ILE A 60 -6.78 -35.30 -0.77
CA ILE A 60 -5.38 -35.33 -0.35
C ILE A 60 -4.91 -33.98 0.19
N ASN A 61 -5.39 -32.88 -0.40
CA ASN A 61 -4.90 -31.53 -0.09
C ASN A 61 -5.98 -30.71 0.62
N SER A 62 -6.89 -30.12 -0.15
CA SER A 62 -8.00 -29.32 0.33
C SER A 62 -9.10 -29.21 -0.73
N PRO A 63 -10.37 -28.96 -0.34
CA PRO A 63 -11.46 -28.72 -1.30
C PRO A 63 -11.19 -27.60 -2.31
N SER A 64 -10.32 -26.64 -1.99
CA SER A 64 -9.93 -25.48 -2.81
C SER A 64 -8.62 -25.67 -3.59
N TYR A 65 -7.91 -26.78 -3.42
CA TYR A 65 -6.55 -26.99 -3.93
C TYR A 65 -6.38 -26.66 -5.42
N ILE A 66 -7.34 -27.03 -6.27
CA ILE A 66 -7.24 -26.78 -7.71
C ILE A 66 -7.20 -25.28 -8.01
N ILE A 67 -7.98 -24.47 -7.29
CA ILE A 67 -7.98 -23.00 -7.44
C ILE A 67 -6.70 -22.41 -6.87
N GLU A 68 -6.19 -22.94 -5.78
CA GLU A 68 -4.91 -22.53 -5.20
C GLU A 68 -3.75 -22.74 -6.19
N ALA A 69 -3.67 -23.92 -6.79
CA ALA A 69 -2.64 -24.23 -7.79
C ALA A 69 -2.74 -23.35 -9.05
N LEU A 70 -3.96 -23.11 -9.55
CA LEU A 70 -4.16 -22.22 -10.71
C LEU A 70 -3.88 -20.76 -10.35
N TYR A 71 -4.15 -20.35 -9.12
CA TYR A 71 -3.84 -19.01 -8.66
C TYR A 71 -2.33 -18.78 -8.52
N GLU A 72 -1.59 -19.76 -8.00
CA GLU A 72 -0.13 -19.70 -7.92
C GLU A 72 0.50 -19.54 -9.32
N GLN A 73 0.05 -20.35 -10.30
CA GLN A 73 0.44 -20.18 -11.71
C GLN A 73 0.13 -18.78 -12.24
N ALA A 74 -1.03 -18.23 -11.86
CA ALA A 74 -1.40 -16.88 -12.26
C ALA A 74 -0.53 -15.79 -11.62
N GLN A 75 -0.11 -15.98 -10.37
CA GLN A 75 0.78 -15.05 -9.67
C GLN A 75 2.18 -15.03 -10.30
N GLU A 76 2.75 -16.20 -10.62
CA GLU A 76 4.07 -16.30 -11.26
C GLU A 76 4.13 -15.54 -12.58
N GLN A 77 3.07 -15.63 -13.39
CA GLN A 77 3.03 -14.94 -14.68
C GLN A 77 2.63 -13.46 -14.58
N GLY A 78 2.03 -13.05 -13.46
CA GLY A 78 1.47 -11.72 -13.23
C GLY A 78 0.28 -11.36 -14.14
N GLY A 79 -0.45 -10.32 -13.73
CA GLY A 79 -1.58 -9.74 -14.48
C GLY A 79 -2.97 -10.12 -13.95
N ASN A 80 -3.99 -9.95 -14.79
CA ASN A 80 -5.37 -10.33 -14.47
C ASN A 80 -5.61 -11.79 -14.88
N ALA A 81 -6.36 -12.52 -14.06
CA ALA A 81 -6.60 -13.95 -14.25
C ALA A 81 -8.09 -14.26 -14.26
N VAL A 82 -8.53 -15.07 -15.23
CA VAL A 82 -9.87 -15.65 -15.25
C VAL A 82 -9.75 -17.15 -15.06
N ILE A 83 -10.38 -17.66 -14.00
CA ILE A 83 -10.41 -19.09 -13.66
C ILE A 83 -11.81 -19.63 -13.99
N GLU A 84 -11.89 -20.52 -14.97
CA GLU A 84 -13.16 -21.06 -15.47
C GLU A 84 -13.40 -22.49 -14.98
N SER A 85 -14.68 -22.84 -14.83
CA SER A 85 -15.19 -24.15 -14.40
C SER A 85 -15.05 -24.42 -12.89
N ILE A 86 -15.40 -23.43 -12.07
CA ILE A 86 -15.56 -23.59 -10.61
C ILE A 86 -16.82 -24.41 -10.32
N ARG A 87 -16.67 -25.50 -9.55
CA ARG A 87 -17.72 -26.50 -9.33
C ARG A 87 -17.97 -26.86 -7.88
N THR A 88 -17.08 -26.49 -6.94
CA THR A 88 -17.29 -26.77 -5.51
C THR A 88 -17.40 -25.48 -4.68
N PRO A 89 -18.14 -25.50 -3.56
CA PRO A 89 -18.24 -24.36 -2.65
C PRO A 89 -16.88 -23.91 -2.12
N GLY A 90 -15.96 -24.86 -1.86
CA GLY A 90 -14.60 -24.56 -1.43
C GLY A 90 -13.81 -23.76 -2.47
N GLU A 91 -13.91 -24.14 -3.75
CA GLU A 91 -13.31 -23.41 -4.87
C GLU A 91 -13.90 -21.99 -5.00
N ALA A 92 -15.23 -21.86 -4.91
CA ALA A 92 -15.93 -20.58 -4.96
C ALA A 92 -15.55 -19.66 -3.79
N HIS A 93 -15.50 -20.21 -2.56
CA HIS A 93 -15.05 -19.48 -1.37
C HIS A 93 -13.62 -18.99 -1.54
N LYS A 94 -12.74 -19.83 -2.10
CA LYS A 94 -11.34 -19.44 -2.29
C LYS A 94 -11.17 -18.26 -3.23
N ILE A 95 -11.93 -18.20 -4.33
CA ILE A 95 -11.91 -17.03 -5.23
C ILE A 95 -12.26 -15.75 -4.46
N LYS A 96 -13.27 -15.80 -3.60
CA LYS A 96 -13.68 -14.65 -2.79
C LYS A 96 -12.66 -14.28 -1.73
N GLU A 97 -12.07 -15.27 -1.06
CA GLU A 97 -11.00 -15.09 -0.08
C GLU A 97 -9.80 -14.36 -0.69
N LEU A 98 -9.46 -14.69 -1.95
CA LEU A 98 -8.41 -14.03 -2.73
C LEU A 98 -8.81 -12.63 -3.24
N GLY A 99 -9.96 -12.11 -2.83
CA GLY A 99 -10.50 -10.81 -3.25
C GLY A 99 -10.97 -10.78 -4.71
N GLY A 100 -11.17 -11.94 -5.33
CA GLY A 100 -11.73 -12.09 -6.67
C GLY A 100 -13.25 -12.00 -6.69
N TYR A 101 -13.81 -11.89 -7.90
CA TYR A 101 -15.25 -11.89 -8.14
C TYR A 101 -15.67 -13.19 -8.81
N LEU A 102 -16.82 -13.74 -8.43
CA LEU A 102 -17.41 -14.93 -9.01
C LEU A 102 -18.59 -14.56 -9.90
N ILE A 103 -18.54 -14.96 -11.17
CA ILE A 103 -19.63 -14.78 -12.13
C ILE A 103 -20.26 -16.14 -12.42
N ALA A 104 -21.54 -16.29 -12.11
CA ALA A 104 -22.36 -17.42 -12.55
C ALA A 104 -23.05 -17.09 -13.87
N VAL A 105 -23.14 -18.09 -14.75
CA VAL A 105 -23.93 -18.00 -15.98
C VAL A 105 -24.83 -19.22 -16.12
N ASP A 106 -26.10 -18.97 -16.37
CA ASP A 106 -27.11 -20.01 -16.60
C ASP A 106 -28.01 -19.63 -17.77
N ALA A 107 -28.79 -20.57 -18.28
CA ALA A 107 -29.79 -20.37 -19.31
C ALA A 107 -30.82 -21.50 -19.28
N ASP A 108 -31.93 -21.34 -20.00
CA ASP A 108 -32.95 -22.38 -20.15
C ASP A 108 -32.30 -23.67 -20.66
N SER A 109 -32.66 -24.79 -20.03
CA SER A 109 -32.10 -26.11 -20.35
C SER A 109 -32.17 -26.46 -21.83
N LYS A 110 -33.29 -26.15 -22.49
CA LYS A 110 -33.47 -26.37 -23.94
C LYS A 110 -32.52 -25.53 -24.79
N THR A 111 -32.29 -24.28 -24.40
CA THR A 111 -31.36 -23.37 -25.07
C THR A 111 -29.91 -23.82 -24.87
N ARG A 112 -29.57 -24.30 -23.67
CA ARG A 112 -28.24 -24.86 -23.40
C ARG A 112 -28.00 -26.15 -24.19
N TYR A 113 -29.00 -27.01 -24.24
CA TYR A 113 -28.95 -28.25 -25.00
C TYR A 113 -28.76 -28.00 -26.51
N SER A 114 -29.50 -27.05 -27.10
CA SER A 114 -29.32 -26.72 -28.52
C SER A 114 -27.92 -26.16 -28.82
N ARG A 115 -27.34 -25.37 -27.91
CA ARG A 115 -25.98 -24.84 -28.04
C ARG A 115 -24.91 -25.93 -28.00
N ILE A 116 -25.04 -26.95 -27.15
CA ILE A 116 -24.04 -28.03 -27.09
C ILE A 116 -24.10 -28.91 -28.34
N LEU A 117 -25.29 -29.17 -28.91
CA LEU A 117 -25.43 -29.93 -30.15
C LEU A 117 -24.74 -29.25 -31.34
N ILE A 118 -24.82 -27.93 -31.41
CA ILE A 118 -24.15 -27.15 -32.47
C ILE A 118 -22.62 -27.16 -32.32
N ARG A 119 -22.11 -27.33 -31.10
CA ARG A 119 -20.68 -27.22 -30.78
C ARG A 119 -19.84 -28.37 -31.32
N GLN A 120 -20.47 -29.50 -31.71
CA GLN A 120 -19.85 -30.68 -32.32
C GLN A 120 -18.56 -31.19 -31.65
N THR A 121 -18.43 -31.03 -30.33
CA THR A 121 -17.37 -31.67 -29.56
C THR A 121 -17.71 -33.15 -29.31
N GLU A 122 -16.74 -34.05 -29.47
CA GLU A 122 -16.90 -35.52 -29.35
C GLU A 122 -17.55 -35.98 -28.02
N THR A 123 -17.56 -35.12 -26.99
CA THR A 123 -18.11 -35.42 -25.66
C THR A 123 -19.61 -35.08 -25.46
N ASP A 124 -20.30 -34.50 -26.45
CA ASP A 124 -21.64 -33.88 -26.25
C ASP A 124 -22.79 -34.51 -27.07
N ASN A 125 -22.62 -35.73 -27.60
CA ASN A 125 -23.65 -36.42 -28.38
C ASN A 125 -24.59 -37.26 -27.49
N VAL A 126 -25.16 -36.62 -26.46
CA VAL A 126 -26.04 -37.23 -25.44
C VAL A 126 -27.49 -36.83 -25.64
N SER A 127 -28.44 -37.65 -25.20
CA SER A 127 -29.87 -37.29 -25.28
C SER A 127 -30.18 -36.11 -24.34
N TYR A 128 -31.32 -35.45 -24.56
CA TYR A 128 -31.76 -34.36 -23.67
C TYR A 128 -32.00 -34.87 -22.23
N GLU A 129 -32.51 -36.09 -22.09
CA GLU A 129 -32.70 -36.74 -20.79
C GLU A 129 -31.34 -36.95 -20.09
N GLU A 130 -30.35 -37.51 -20.79
CA GLU A 130 -29.01 -37.73 -20.24
C GLU A 130 -28.31 -36.42 -19.88
N PHE A 131 -28.47 -35.37 -20.71
CA PHE A 131 -28.00 -34.02 -20.42
C PHE A 131 -28.57 -33.49 -19.10
N MET A 132 -29.87 -33.65 -18.87
CA MET A 132 -30.54 -33.22 -17.64
C MET A 132 -30.14 -34.07 -16.43
N GLU A 133 -29.94 -35.37 -16.58
CA GLU A 133 -29.44 -36.22 -15.50
C GLU A 133 -28.02 -35.84 -15.08
N ASN A 134 -27.16 -35.58 -16.07
CA ASN A 134 -25.80 -35.13 -15.84
C ASN A 134 -25.76 -33.82 -15.05
N GLU A 135 -26.60 -32.86 -15.42
CA GLU A 135 -26.74 -31.62 -14.66
C GLU A 135 -27.22 -31.84 -13.23
N LYS A 136 -28.23 -32.70 -13.01
CA LYS A 136 -28.72 -33.03 -11.67
C LYS A 136 -27.62 -33.59 -10.77
N ARG A 137 -26.72 -34.42 -11.30
CA ARG A 137 -25.59 -34.99 -10.56
C ARG A 137 -24.56 -33.93 -10.13
N GLU A 138 -24.40 -32.86 -10.91
CA GLU A 138 -23.47 -31.76 -10.60
C GLU A 138 -24.10 -30.70 -9.69
N MET A 139 -25.44 -30.69 -9.55
CA MET A 139 -26.17 -29.58 -8.95
C MET A 139 -26.15 -29.56 -7.42
N PHE A 140 -26.27 -30.73 -6.78
CA PHE A 140 -26.40 -30.82 -5.32
C PHE A 140 -25.49 -31.90 -4.75
N SER A 141 -24.65 -31.52 -3.79
CA SER A 141 -23.90 -32.46 -2.96
C SER A 141 -23.60 -31.85 -1.60
N THR A 142 -23.66 -32.66 -0.55
CA THR A 142 -23.26 -32.25 0.81
C THR A 142 -21.79 -32.59 1.11
N ASP A 143 -21.14 -33.32 0.20
CA ASP A 143 -19.73 -33.69 0.32
C ASP A 143 -18.86 -32.53 -0.20
N PRO A 144 -17.99 -31.93 0.64
CA PRO A 144 -17.20 -30.76 0.27
C PRO A 144 -16.21 -31.03 -0.88
N ASN A 145 -15.87 -32.29 -1.14
CA ASN A 145 -14.97 -32.68 -2.22
C ASN A 145 -15.69 -32.93 -3.55
N LYS A 146 -17.03 -32.97 -3.54
CA LYS A 146 -17.86 -33.19 -4.73
C LYS A 146 -18.45 -31.87 -5.24
N GLN A 147 -18.94 -31.93 -6.47
CA GLN A 147 -19.53 -30.79 -7.13
C GLN A 147 -20.87 -30.42 -6.49
N ASN A 148 -21.07 -29.14 -6.23
CA ASN A 148 -22.33 -28.55 -5.81
C ASN A 148 -22.49 -27.23 -6.56
N LEU A 149 -22.95 -27.34 -7.81
CA LEU A 149 -23.07 -26.20 -8.70
C LEU A 149 -24.12 -25.20 -8.22
N SER A 150 -25.19 -25.66 -7.57
CA SER A 150 -26.21 -24.77 -7.01
C SER A 150 -25.60 -23.80 -6.01
N GLU A 151 -24.85 -24.34 -5.04
CA GLU A 151 -24.20 -23.51 -4.03
C GLU A 151 -23.14 -22.58 -4.64
N CYS A 152 -22.39 -23.02 -5.65
CA CYS A 152 -21.49 -22.13 -6.39
C CYS A 152 -22.22 -20.97 -7.08
N ILE A 153 -23.41 -21.22 -7.66
CA ILE A 153 -24.22 -20.18 -8.30
C ILE A 153 -24.79 -19.22 -7.25
N ASP A 154 -25.29 -19.74 -6.13
CA ASP A 154 -25.80 -18.94 -5.00
C ASP A 154 -24.70 -18.06 -4.39
N MET A 155 -23.45 -18.55 -4.41
CA MET A 155 -22.29 -17.80 -3.99
C MET A 155 -21.84 -16.75 -5.00
N ALA A 156 -22.34 -16.69 -6.23
CA ALA A 156 -21.82 -15.77 -7.23
C ALA A 156 -22.11 -14.30 -6.89
N ASP A 157 -21.17 -13.42 -7.20
CA ASP A 157 -21.36 -11.97 -7.06
C ASP A 157 -22.23 -11.41 -8.18
N TYR A 158 -22.20 -12.08 -9.34
CA TYR A 158 -23.03 -11.75 -10.51
C TYR A 158 -23.62 -13.01 -11.11
N ILE A 159 -24.89 -12.93 -11.52
CA ILE A 159 -25.59 -14.03 -12.19
C ILE A 159 -26.09 -13.53 -13.56
N ILE A 160 -25.66 -14.20 -14.62
CA ILE A 160 -26.10 -13.92 -15.99
C ILE A 160 -27.06 -15.02 -16.43
N TYR A 161 -28.33 -14.66 -16.66
CA TYR A 161 -29.27 -15.52 -17.36
C TYR A 161 -29.22 -15.25 -18.88
N ASN A 162 -28.67 -16.21 -19.63
CA ASN A 162 -28.29 -16.11 -21.04
C ASN A 162 -29.29 -16.81 -21.98
N ASN A 163 -30.54 -16.33 -21.97
CA ASN A 163 -31.63 -16.88 -22.79
C ASN A 163 -31.87 -16.17 -24.11
N LYS A 164 -31.16 -15.07 -24.35
CA LYS A 164 -31.44 -14.19 -25.48
C LYS A 164 -30.29 -14.18 -26.48
N THR A 165 -29.99 -13.04 -27.09
CA THR A 165 -29.00 -12.96 -28.18
C THR A 165 -27.56 -12.83 -27.67
N PHE A 166 -26.61 -13.07 -28.58
CA PHE A 166 -25.20 -12.90 -28.32
C PHE A 166 -24.85 -11.43 -27.99
N GLU A 167 -25.50 -10.47 -28.64
CA GLU A 167 -25.31 -9.04 -28.38
C GLU A 167 -25.75 -8.67 -26.97
N GLU A 168 -26.89 -9.18 -26.50
CA GLU A 168 -27.37 -8.93 -25.13
C GLU A 168 -26.47 -9.60 -24.09
N LEU A 169 -25.97 -10.81 -24.37
CA LEU A 169 -24.97 -11.44 -23.50
C LEU A 169 -23.72 -10.58 -23.39
N ASN A 170 -23.16 -10.13 -24.52
CA ASN A 170 -21.99 -9.25 -24.52
C ASN A 170 -22.25 -7.92 -23.82
N LYS A 171 -23.46 -7.36 -23.96
CA LYS A 171 -23.87 -6.15 -23.23
C LYS A 171 -23.83 -6.40 -21.72
N LYS A 172 -24.44 -7.48 -21.24
CA LYS A 172 -24.40 -7.85 -19.81
C LYS A 172 -22.99 -8.11 -19.31
N ILE A 173 -22.16 -8.80 -20.09
CA ILE A 173 -20.75 -9.03 -19.73
C ILE A 173 -20.01 -7.71 -19.61
N ARG A 174 -20.21 -6.76 -20.54
CA ARG A 174 -19.63 -5.42 -20.46
C ARG A 174 -20.12 -4.64 -19.24
N GLU A 175 -21.41 -4.67 -18.94
CA GLU A 175 -21.99 -4.03 -17.75
C GLU A 175 -21.40 -4.59 -16.46
N ILE A 176 -21.32 -5.92 -16.32
CA ILE A 176 -20.72 -6.58 -15.16
C ILE A 176 -19.23 -6.30 -15.07
N TYR A 177 -18.50 -6.38 -16.19
CA TYR A 177 -17.08 -6.07 -16.22
C TYR A 177 -16.81 -4.63 -15.81
N GLN A 178 -17.60 -3.68 -16.35
CA GLN A 178 -17.50 -2.28 -15.98
C GLN A 178 -17.83 -2.08 -14.51
N ASP A 179 -18.89 -2.70 -13.98
CA ASP A 179 -19.22 -2.63 -12.55
C ASP A 179 -18.14 -3.26 -11.65
N ILE A 180 -17.46 -4.33 -12.09
CA ILE A 180 -16.32 -4.90 -11.37
C ILE A 180 -15.12 -3.94 -11.41
N VAL A 181 -14.82 -3.38 -12.58
CA VAL A 181 -13.75 -2.39 -12.75
C VAL A 181 -14.06 -1.16 -11.91
N ASP A 182 -15.29 -0.64 -11.96
CA ASP A 182 -15.77 0.47 -11.17
C ASP A 182 -15.74 0.13 -9.69
N LYS A 183 -16.07 -1.09 -9.25
CA LYS A 183 -15.93 -1.50 -7.84
C LYS A 183 -14.48 -1.68 -7.41
N ILE A 184 -13.58 -2.03 -8.31
CA ILE A 184 -12.14 -2.11 -8.04
C ILE A 184 -11.53 -0.72 -8.03
N ASP A 185 -11.94 0.14 -8.95
CA ASP A 185 -11.54 1.52 -9.04
C ASP A 185 -12.14 2.29 -7.87
N GLU A 186 -13.41 2.10 -7.49
CA GLU A 186 -13.99 2.51 -6.22
C GLU A 186 -13.30 1.83 -5.04
N LYS A 187 -12.82 0.58 -5.06
CA LYS A 187 -11.97 0.11 -3.94
C LYS A 187 -10.60 0.80 -3.93
N ARG A 188 -10.10 1.26 -5.07
CA ARG A 188 -8.88 2.09 -5.23
C ARG A 188 -9.14 3.59 -4.99
N PHE A 189 -10.39 4.03 -5.10
CA PHE A 189 -10.95 5.40 -5.10
C PHE A 189 -12.19 5.48 -4.21
N GLN A 190 -12.26 4.73 -3.11
CA GLN A 190 -13.50 4.64 -2.34
C GLN A 190 -13.73 6.03 -1.76
N PRO A 191 -14.96 6.57 -1.84
CA PRO A 191 -15.20 8.00 -1.73
C PRO A 191 -14.58 8.54 -0.46
N MET A 192 -13.90 9.66 -0.65
CA MET A 192 -13.17 10.38 0.38
C MET A 192 -13.93 10.44 1.71
N GLU A 193 -15.26 10.52 1.82
CA GLU A 193 -15.97 10.66 3.11
C GLU A 193 -15.88 9.52 4.15
N GLN A 194 -15.85 8.22 3.79
CA GLN A 194 -15.82 7.13 4.80
C GLN A 194 -14.39 6.68 5.14
N ILE A 195 -13.48 6.74 4.16
CA ILE A 195 -12.05 6.65 4.41
C ILE A 195 -11.57 7.93 5.07
N GLU A 196 -12.11 9.11 4.79
CA GLU A 196 -11.85 10.33 5.57
C GLU A 196 -12.45 10.18 6.94
N LYS A 197 -13.69 9.74 7.19
CA LYS A 197 -14.10 9.58 8.60
C LYS A 197 -13.27 8.57 9.36
N LYS A 198 -12.89 7.43 8.76
CA LYS A 198 -12.14 6.36 9.44
C LYS A 198 -10.63 6.61 9.45
N ALA A 199 -10.08 7.22 8.41
CA ALA A 199 -8.70 7.68 8.32
C ALA A 199 -8.53 9.07 8.92
N GLU A 200 -9.52 9.94 9.09
CA GLU A 200 -9.53 11.11 9.98
C GLU A 200 -9.77 10.64 11.40
N THR A 201 -10.50 9.55 11.67
CA THR A 201 -10.52 8.97 13.02
C THR A 201 -9.19 8.30 13.33
N ILE A 202 -8.58 7.56 12.39
CA ILE A 202 -7.26 6.93 12.57
C ILE A 202 -6.12 7.95 12.47
N LYS A 203 -6.19 8.96 11.59
CA LYS A 203 -5.26 10.09 11.50
C LYS A 203 -5.51 11.07 12.63
N ALA A 204 -6.72 11.27 13.12
CA ALA A 204 -6.93 11.94 14.41
C ALA A 204 -6.32 11.09 15.52
N ILE A 205 -6.50 9.77 15.59
CA ILE A 205 -5.86 8.90 16.60
C ILE A 205 -4.32 8.88 16.47
N ILE A 206 -3.77 8.95 15.25
CA ILE A 206 -2.32 8.96 14.98
C ILE A 206 -1.71 10.36 15.18
N GLU A 207 -2.34 11.43 14.68
CA GLU A 207 -1.99 12.85 14.87
C GLU A 207 -2.35 13.36 16.29
N THR A 208 -3.14 12.62 17.06
CA THR A 208 -3.36 12.90 18.49
C THR A 208 -2.40 12.18 19.41
N ILE A 209 -1.62 11.18 18.95
CA ILE A 209 -0.77 10.41 19.88
C ILE A 209 0.71 10.30 19.46
N ARG A 210 1.08 10.35 18.17
CA ARG A 210 2.49 10.19 17.77
C ARG A 210 2.96 11.19 16.71
N PRO A 211 3.83 12.15 17.07
CA PRO A 211 4.39 13.09 16.09
C PRO A 211 5.22 12.37 15.01
N LEU A 212 5.22 12.90 13.79
CA LEU A 212 6.18 12.51 12.75
C LEU A 212 7.61 12.78 13.24
N TRP A 213 8.61 12.08 12.70
CA TRP A 213 10.01 12.25 13.13
C TRP A 213 10.48 13.71 13.03
N GLU A 214 10.20 14.39 11.92
CA GLU A 214 10.58 15.79 11.75
C GLU A 214 9.87 16.70 12.75
N GLU A 215 8.59 16.48 13.02
CA GLU A 215 7.82 17.22 14.02
C GLU A 215 8.35 16.97 15.43
N TYR A 216 8.61 15.70 15.78
CA TYR A 216 9.16 15.27 17.06
C TYR A 216 10.51 15.91 17.35
N PHE A 217 11.44 15.80 16.41
CA PHE A 217 12.77 16.37 16.53
C PHE A 217 12.71 17.89 16.55
N MET A 218 11.87 18.52 15.74
CA MET A 218 11.73 19.96 15.75
C MET A 218 11.09 20.49 17.03
N LYS A 219 10.10 19.79 17.61
CA LYS A 219 9.55 20.12 18.94
C LYS A 219 10.62 20.05 20.03
N ILE A 220 11.43 18.99 20.04
CA ILE A 220 12.56 18.90 20.98
C ILE A 220 13.56 20.03 20.73
N THR A 221 13.83 20.38 19.47
CA THR A 221 14.70 21.49 19.11
C THR A 221 14.18 22.81 19.68
N SER A 222 12.87 23.05 19.63
CA SER A 222 12.22 24.21 20.25
C SER A 222 12.36 24.20 21.78
N VAL A 223 12.16 23.04 22.43
CA VAL A 223 12.36 22.90 23.89
C VAL A 223 13.82 23.16 24.28
N VAL A 224 14.78 22.70 23.47
CA VAL A 224 16.20 23.02 23.68
C VAL A 224 16.44 24.54 23.58
N ALA A 225 15.76 25.22 22.65
CA ALA A 225 15.87 26.67 22.48
C ALA A 225 15.37 27.46 23.70
N GLU A 226 14.46 26.91 24.52
CA GLU A 226 13.97 27.56 25.75
C GLU A 226 15.08 27.78 26.79
N ARG A 227 16.18 27.02 26.70
CA ARG A 227 17.36 27.23 27.56
C ARG A 227 18.28 28.36 27.10
N SER A 228 17.99 28.99 25.96
CA SER A 228 18.73 30.16 25.47
C SER A 228 18.78 31.26 26.51
N THR A 229 19.96 31.85 26.67
CA THR A 229 20.18 33.01 27.54
C THR A 229 20.42 34.28 26.73
N CYS A 230 20.13 34.26 25.43
CA CYS A 230 20.25 35.42 24.55
C CYS A 230 19.00 36.29 24.58
N LEU A 231 19.16 37.61 24.71
CA LEU A 231 18.05 38.57 24.70
C LEU A 231 17.47 38.87 23.31
N ARG A 232 18.12 38.43 22.22
CA ARG A 232 17.68 38.74 20.84
C ARG A 232 16.88 37.61 20.21
N HIS A 233 17.38 36.38 20.34
CA HIS A 233 16.81 35.22 19.67
C HIS A 233 17.01 33.98 20.53
N ASN A 234 15.97 33.16 20.68
CA ASN A 234 16.07 31.84 21.30
C ASN A 234 16.22 30.80 20.21
N VAL A 235 17.44 30.26 20.11
CA VAL A 235 17.83 29.31 19.07
C VAL A 235 18.20 27.99 19.72
N GLY A 236 17.64 26.92 19.17
CA GLY A 236 17.96 25.55 19.56
C GLY A 236 18.40 24.77 18.32
N ALA A 237 19.31 23.82 18.54
CA ALA A 237 19.78 22.89 17.53
C ALA A 237 19.95 21.50 18.14
N ILE A 238 19.63 20.47 17.38
CA ILE A 238 19.93 19.08 17.73
C ILE A 238 20.53 18.35 16.53
N ILE A 239 21.40 17.39 16.80
CA ILE A 239 21.98 16.51 15.78
C ILE A 239 21.37 15.13 15.96
N VAL A 240 20.84 14.58 14.87
CA VAL A 240 20.13 13.30 14.84
C VAL A 240 20.84 12.35 13.89
N LYS A 241 21.11 11.12 14.35
CA LYS A 241 21.67 10.05 13.53
C LYS A 241 20.93 8.75 13.83
N ASN A 242 20.49 8.03 12.79
CA ASN A 242 19.71 6.80 12.91
C ASN A 242 18.48 6.97 13.84
N LYS A 243 17.77 8.09 13.72
CA LYS A 243 16.60 8.47 14.55
C LYS A 243 16.90 8.60 16.05
N ARG A 244 18.16 8.85 16.43
CA ARG A 244 18.59 9.14 17.81
C ARG A 244 19.20 10.52 17.88
N ILE A 245 18.83 11.28 18.90
CA ILE A 245 19.49 12.54 19.21
C ILE A 245 20.87 12.20 19.79
N ILE A 246 21.91 12.73 19.15
CA ILE A 246 23.30 12.47 19.54
C ILE A 246 23.99 13.69 20.13
N ALA A 247 23.46 14.90 19.88
CA ALA A 247 23.87 16.13 20.53
C ALA A 247 22.76 17.19 20.45
N THR A 248 22.83 18.17 21.34
CA THR A 248 21.92 19.30 21.49
C THR A 248 22.71 20.57 21.80
N GLY A 249 22.24 21.71 21.34
CA GLY A 249 22.82 23.01 21.66
C GLY A 249 21.76 24.09 21.63
N TYR A 250 21.92 25.10 22.48
CA TYR A 250 21.17 26.34 22.44
C TYR A 250 22.15 27.50 22.39
N ASN A 251 21.72 28.67 21.94
CA ASN A 251 22.60 29.83 21.93
C ASN A 251 22.70 30.46 23.33
N GLY A 252 23.93 30.68 23.79
CA GLY A 252 24.19 31.16 25.14
C GLY A 252 25.66 31.45 25.37
N ALA A 253 25.97 32.12 26.48
CA ALA A 253 27.35 32.48 26.82
C ALA A 253 28.25 31.24 26.91
N VAL A 254 29.53 31.46 26.63
CA VAL A 254 30.56 30.42 26.73
C VAL A 254 30.59 29.83 28.15
N LYS A 255 30.89 28.54 28.27
CA LYS A 255 30.88 27.81 29.55
C LYS A 255 31.72 28.53 30.62
N GLY A 256 31.11 28.84 31.76
CA GLY A 256 31.78 29.48 32.90
C GLY A 256 31.77 31.01 32.88
N GLN A 257 31.09 31.64 31.92
CA GLN A 257 30.88 33.09 31.87
C GLN A 257 29.43 33.46 32.22
N GLU A 258 29.23 34.70 32.68
CA GLU A 258 27.88 35.25 32.86
C GLU A 258 27.20 35.51 31.51
N ASP A 259 25.89 35.30 31.47
CA ASP A 259 25.08 35.39 30.27
C ASP A 259 24.37 36.74 30.08
N CYS A 260 23.69 36.89 28.94
CA CYS A 260 23.01 38.13 28.59
C CYS A 260 21.75 38.39 29.43
N LEU A 261 21.20 37.41 30.17
CA LEU A 261 20.07 37.65 31.08
C LEU A 261 20.53 38.47 32.28
N ASN A 262 21.77 38.26 32.74
CA ASN A 262 22.36 39.00 33.86
C ASN A 262 23.06 40.29 33.41
N LEU A 263 23.86 40.21 32.33
CA LEU A 263 24.71 41.32 31.89
C LEU A 263 24.07 42.26 30.87
N GLY A 264 22.88 41.93 30.36
CA GLY A 264 22.34 42.58 29.18
C GLY A 264 23.05 42.13 27.89
N CYS A 265 22.64 42.71 26.76
CA CYS A 265 23.17 42.35 25.44
C CYS A 265 24.23 43.36 24.99
N ARG A 266 25.51 42.93 24.96
CA ARG A 266 26.64 43.74 24.48
C ARG A 266 26.40 44.36 23.11
N LYS A 267 25.79 43.60 22.21
CA LYS A 267 25.45 44.11 20.87
C LYS A 267 24.38 45.21 20.90
N ASN A 268 23.47 45.21 21.87
CA ASN A 268 22.50 46.31 22.04
C ASN A 268 23.21 47.55 22.59
N GLU A 269 24.11 47.38 23.56
CA GLU A 269 24.93 48.48 24.10
C GLU A 269 25.75 49.18 23.01
N LEU A 270 26.25 48.40 22.05
CA LEU A 270 27.03 48.90 20.90
C LEU A 270 26.17 49.31 19.69
N ASN A 271 24.84 49.27 19.78
CA ASN A 271 23.91 49.55 18.67
C ASN A 271 24.20 48.74 17.38
N LEU A 272 24.66 47.49 17.54
CA LEU A 272 24.99 46.62 16.41
C LEU A 272 23.75 45.83 15.96
N GLU A 273 23.47 45.86 14.66
CA GLU A 273 22.36 45.12 14.06
C GLU A 273 22.52 43.58 14.16
N SER A 274 21.43 42.85 13.94
CA SER A 274 21.50 41.40 13.86
C SER A 274 22.28 40.97 12.62
N GLY A 275 23.15 39.96 12.75
CA GLY A 275 24.05 39.54 11.67
C GLY A 275 25.41 40.26 11.58
N PHE A 276 25.63 41.36 12.32
CA PHE A 276 26.91 42.08 12.36
C PHE A 276 27.61 41.96 13.71
N GLY A 277 28.93 42.19 13.80
CA GLY A 277 29.67 42.20 15.07
C GLY A 277 29.59 40.89 15.86
N SER A 278 29.89 39.77 15.21
CA SER A 278 29.85 38.42 15.81
C SER A 278 30.82 38.27 16.98
N GLU A 279 31.98 38.93 16.89
CA GLU A 279 33.05 38.98 17.87
C GLU A 279 32.62 39.67 19.18
N GLU A 280 31.64 40.58 19.10
CA GLU A 280 31.06 41.25 20.26
C GLU A 280 29.93 40.43 20.91
N CYS A 281 29.50 39.34 20.28
CA CYS A 281 28.45 38.47 20.79
C CYS A 281 29.03 37.52 21.86
N ARG A 282 28.51 37.61 23.10
CA ARG A 282 28.84 36.65 24.17
C ARG A 282 28.37 35.24 23.84
N ALA A 283 27.28 35.13 23.06
CA ALA A 283 26.63 33.87 22.81
C ALA A 283 27.33 33.08 21.70
N VAL A 284 27.68 31.82 22.01
CA VAL A 284 27.97 30.79 21.02
C VAL A 284 26.63 30.35 20.42
N HIS A 285 26.58 30.11 19.11
CA HIS A 285 25.34 29.73 18.44
C HIS A 285 24.92 28.30 18.78
N ALA A 286 23.64 28.00 18.63
CA ALA A 286 23.07 26.69 18.98
C ALA A 286 23.70 25.54 18.18
N GLU A 287 23.90 25.74 16.88
CA GLU A 287 24.49 24.78 15.95
C GLU A 287 25.94 24.46 16.34
N GLN A 288 26.70 25.51 16.69
CA GLN A 288 28.08 25.37 17.15
C GLN A 288 28.13 24.59 18.45
N ASN A 289 27.27 24.93 19.42
CA ASN A 289 27.19 24.23 20.69
C ASN A 289 26.82 22.75 20.52
N ALA A 290 25.92 22.40 19.58
CA ALA A 290 25.59 21.01 19.29
C ALA A 290 26.78 20.24 18.68
N ILE A 291 27.52 20.84 17.75
CA ILE A 291 28.73 20.24 17.15
C ILE A 291 29.85 20.10 18.19
N ILE A 292 30.10 21.15 18.99
CA ILE A 292 31.09 21.16 20.07
C ILE A 292 30.77 20.08 21.10
N GLN A 293 29.49 19.92 21.48
CA GLN A 293 29.08 18.87 22.41
C GLN A 293 29.36 17.48 21.83
N ALA A 294 29.04 17.23 20.56
CA ALA A 294 29.35 15.96 19.91
C ALA A 294 30.86 15.69 19.92
N ALA A 295 31.68 16.69 19.57
CA ALA A 295 33.13 16.59 19.60
C ALA A 295 33.69 16.33 21.00
N LEU A 296 33.21 17.05 22.01
CA LEU A 296 33.61 16.89 23.41
C LEU A 296 33.38 15.46 23.92
N HIS A 297 32.31 14.81 23.47
CA HIS A 297 31.97 13.44 23.85
C HIS A 297 32.47 12.37 22.87
N GLY A 298 33.25 12.73 21.84
CA GLY A 298 33.77 11.77 20.86
C GLY A 298 32.71 11.12 19.98
N ILE A 299 31.62 11.83 19.69
CA ILE A 299 30.46 11.32 18.96
C ILE A 299 30.57 11.67 17.47
N ASN A 300 30.49 10.66 16.60
CA ASN A 300 30.59 10.85 15.15
C ASN A 300 29.30 11.42 14.53
N THR A 301 29.37 12.67 14.04
CA THR A 301 28.30 13.41 13.35
C THR A 301 28.21 13.17 11.84
N GLU A 302 29.13 12.43 11.23
CA GLU A 302 29.14 12.18 9.79
C GLU A 302 27.85 11.47 9.35
N GLY A 303 27.21 11.98 8.29
CA GLY A 303 25.95 11.45 7.76
C GLY A 303 24.71 11.81 8.60
N ALA A 304 24.84 12.62 9.65
CA ALA A 304 23.72 13.03 10.50
C ALA A 304 22.86 14.12 9.85
N THR A 305 21.68 14.35 10.45
CA THR A 305 20.76 15.45 10.16
C THR A 305 20.78 16.44 11.32
N LEU A 306 20.92 17.73 11.05
CA LEU A 306 20.83 18.80 12.04
C LEU A 306 19.46 19.48 11.95
N TYR A 307 18.73 19.51 13.05
CA TYR A 307 17.52 20.32 13.19
C TYR A 307 17.88 21.62 13.91
N CYS A 308 17.42 22.76 13.41
CA CYS A 308 17.63 24.07 14.03
C CYS A 308 16.36 24.91 13.97
N THR A 309 16.05 25.67 15.01
CA THR A 309 14.87 26.57 15.00
C THR A 309 14.99 27.69 13.97
N THR A 310 16.22 28.08 13.63
CA THR A 310 16.53 29.14 12.65
C THR A 310 17.44 28.65 11.53
N ILE A 311 17.49 29.39 10.43
CA ILE A 311 18.41 29.10 9.33
C ILE A 311 19.84 29.39 9.82
N PRO A 312 20.79 28.44 9.67
CA PRO A 312 22.15 28.66 10.13
C PRO A 312 22.83 29.85 9.47
N CYS A 313 23.58 30.61 10.27
CA CYS A 313 24.42 31.68 9.73
C CYS A 313 25.54 31.10 8.85
N ARG A 314 26.22 31.97 8.09
CA ARG A 314 27.27 31.52 7.17
C ARG A 314 28.42 30.78 7.87
N MET A 315 28.73 31.12 9.12
CA MET A 315 29.76 30.43 9.91
C MET A 315 29.30 29.03 10.34
N CYS A 316 28.12 28.93 10.95
CA CYS A 316 27.53 27.65 11.33
C CYS A 316 27.36 26.73 10.12
N ALA A 317 26.98 27.26 8.96
CA ALA A 317 26.91 26.47 7.73
C ALA A 317 28.26 25.85 7.31
N LYS A 318 29.39 26.56 7.50
CA LYS A 318 30.73 26.00 7.24
C LYS A 318 31.06 24.88 8.22
N GLU A 319 30.75 25.07 9.49
CA GLU A 319 30.98 24.07 10.53
C GLU A 319 30.13 22.82 10.30
N ILE A 320 28.86 22.97 9.92
CA ILE A 320 27.96 21.87 9.57
C ILE A 320 28.55 21.01 8.45
N VAL A 321 29.01 21.64 7.36
CA VAL A 321 29.64 20.94 6.23
C VAL A 321 30.87 20.16 6.71
N ASN A 322 31.76 20.80 7.48
CA ASN A 322 33.00 20.18 7.95
C ASN A 322 32.75 19.10 9.01
N ALA A 323 31.65 19.16 9.75
CA ALA A 323 31.22 18.12 10.69
C ALA A 323 30.63 16.88 9.99
N GLY A 324 30.57 16.86 8.65
CA GLY A 324 30.08 15.74 7.86
C GLY A 324 28.55 15.57 7.90
N ILE A 325 27.81 16.57 8.39
CA ILE A 325 26.34 16.57 8.42
C ILE A 325 25.81 16.65 6.99
N LYS A 326 24.77 15.88 6.66
CA LYS A 326 24.25 15.75 5.28
C LYS A 326 22.88 16.39 5.06
N GLU A 327 22.21 16.80 6.13
CA GLU A 327 20.92 17.44 6.03
C GLU A 327 20.73 18.47 7.15
N VAL A 328 20.10 19.60 6.82
CA VAL A 328 19.71 20.65 7.76
C VAL A 328 18.22 20.92 7.61
N ILE A 329 17.48 20.87 8.72
CA ILE A 329 16.04 21.09 8.77
C ILE A 329 15.70 22.27 9.69
N THR A 330 14.89 23.23 9.21
CA THR A 330 14.51 24.44 9.96
C THR A 330 13.04 24.84 9.74
N TYR A 331 12.50 25.76 10.56
CA TYR A 331 11.15 26.33 10.32
C TYR A 331 11.09 27.86 10.21
N SER A 332 12.10 28.60 10.67
CA SER A 332 12.07 30.06 10.66
C SER A 332 12.51 30.65 9.31
N ASP A 333 11.88 31.75 8.90
CA ASP A 333 12.37 32.66 7.87
C ASP A 333 13.30 33.70 8.49
N TYR A 334 14.60 33.42 8.51
CA TYR A 334 15.59 34.44 8.82
C TYR A 334 16.07 35.11 7.53
N ALA A 335 15.66 36.36 7.31
CA ALA A 335 15.89 37.11 6.06
C ALA A 335 17.37 37.26 5.67
N GLY A 336 18.31 37.12 6.63
CA GLY A 336 19.75 37.20 6.39
C GLY A 336 20.43 35.94 5.86
N ALA A 337 19.69 34.86 5.56
CA ALA A 337 20.27 33.52 5.38
C ALA A 337 20.12 32.87 3.99
N LYS A 338 19.62 33.58 2.97
CA LYS A 338 19.54 33.03 1.59
C LYS A 338 20.88 32.47 1.10
N GLY A 339 21.97 33.21 1.33
CA GLY A 339 23.31 32.77 0.95
C GLY A 339 23.85 31.56 1.73
N SER A 340 23.32 31.27 2.93
CA SER A 340 23.68 30.07 3.69
C SER A 340 23.05 28.81 3.11
N ILE A 341 21.79 28.88 2.67
CA ILE A 341 21.07 27.75 2.06
C ILE A 341 21.80 27.31 0.80
N GLU A 342 22.04 28.25 -0.12
CA GLU A 342 22.77 27.97 -1.37
C GLU A 342 24.17 27.39 -1.11
N PHE A 343 24.85 27.87 -0.07
CA PHE A 343 26.16 27.34 0.29
C PHE A 343 26.09 25.89 0.79
N LEU A 344 25.12 25.56 1.65
CA LEU A 344 24.93 24.20 2.15
C LEU A 344 24.66 23.24 0.99
N GLU A 345 23.73 23.60 0.10
CA GLU A 345 23.35 22.78 -1.05
C GLU A 345 24.53 22.57 -2.02
N LYS A 346 25.30 23.63 -2.31
CA LYS A 346 26.53 23.53 -3.13
C LYS A 346 27.58 22.60 -2.53
N CYS A 347 27.61 22.45 -1.21
CA CYS A 347 28.52 21.53 -0.51
C CYS A 347 27.93 20.12 -0.33
N GLY A 348 26.78 19.82 -0.93
CA GLY A 348 26.12 18.51 -0.84
C GLY A 348 25.39 18.26 0.48
N VAL A 349 25.04 19.32 1.22
CA VAL A 349 24.19 19.25 2.41
C VAL A 349 22.77 19.62 2.01
N LYS A 350 21.82 18.70 2.16
CA LYS A 350 20.42 18.95 1.86
C LYS A 350 19.86 19.98 2.83
N PHE A 351 19.08 20.92 2.33
CA PHE A 351 18.36 21.88 3.16
C PHE A 351 16.85 21.64 3.02
N LYS A 352 16.14 21.59 4.14
CA LYS A 352 14.68 21.47 4.16
C LYS A 352 14.09 22.46 5.14
N LYS A 353 13.18 23.29 4.64
CA LYS A 353 12.31 24.09 5.50
C LYS A 353 10.99 23.36 5.73
N ILE A 354 10.58 23.25 6.98
CA ILE A 354 9.30 22.66 7.40
C ILE A 354 8.40 23.71 8.03
N GLN A 355 7.11 23.40 8.18
CA GLN A 355 6.21 24.23 8.98
C GLN A 355 6.63 24.18 10.45
N ARG A 356 6.57 25.31 11.15
CA ARG A 356 6.82 25.35 12.60
C ARG A 356 5.80 24.42 13.29
N PRO A 357 6.25 23.43 14.08
CA PRO A 357 5.34 22.56 14.82
C PRO A 357 4.58 23.35 15.89
N LYS A 358 3.43 22.85 16.33
CA LYS A 358 2.70 23.43 17.47
C LYS A 358 3.56 23.34 18.73
N ASP A 359 3.57 24.40 19.53
CA ASP A 359 4.36 24.49 20.77
C ASP A 359 3.73 23.69 21.94
N GLU A 360 2.58 23.05 21.71
CA GLU A 360 1.87 22.24 22.70
C GLU A 360 2.39 20.79 22.77
N ILE A 361 2.73 20.35 23.99
CA ILE A 361 2.93 18.94 24.31
C ILE A 361 1.58 18.35 24.69
N LYS A 362 1.10 17.39 23.89
CA LYS A 362 -0.11 16.62 24.20
C LYS A 362 0.26 15.48 25.15
N PHE A 363 -0.15 15.58 26.41
CA PHE A 363 -0.05 14.48 27.36
C PHE A 363 -1.29 13.57 27.27
N LYS A 364 -1.19 12.32 27.75
CA LYS A 364 -2.20 11.25 27.56
C LYS A 364 -2.76 10.74 28.89
N ASP A 365 -2.89 11.65 29.85
CA ASP A 365 -3.27 11.48 31.25
C ASP A 365 -4.63 12.08 31.57
#